data_AF-A0AAE1WEM2-F1
#
_entry.id   AF-A0AAE1WEM2-F1
#
_cell.length_a   1.000
_cell.length_b   1.000
_cell.length_c   1.000
_cell.angle_alpha   90.00
_cell.angle_beta   90.00
_cell.angle_gamma   90.00
#
_symmetry.space_group_name_H-M   'P 1'
#
loop_
_entity.id
_entity.type
_entity.pdbx_description
1 polymer ?
#
loop_
_entity_poly.entity_id
_entity_poly.type
_entity_poly.pdbx_seq_one_letter_code
_entity_poly.pdbx_strand_id
1 'polypeptide(L)'
;MHKLCFCTPLDSEGPVDTSLVVVAVEDETNYLLGLNCDASFLDEVSSGVASRHERHAHAACAPPSWSFKEANMDHHFAPVRELTDDEIASRVVIRDILNMNQSIPKNPKIAFLFLTPGALPFEKLWDKFFQGHEGRFSVYVHASKDKPVHFSRYFINREIRSEKVVWGKISMVDAERRLLANALKDPDNQQFVLLSDSCIPLHAFDYVYNYLMYTNVSFVDCFEDPGPHGSGRYIEYMLPEVEKKDFRKGAQWFTMKRQHALIITADSLYYSKFRDHCKPGMEKGRNCYSDEHYLPTFFYMLDPAGIANWSVTHVDWSEGKWHPKSYRAQDVTLELMRNITSISDSVHVTSDERVSIFFPRLCEGYVARY
;
A
#
# COMPACT_ATOMS: atom_id res chain seq x y z
N MET A 1 7.44 -24.27 -40.23
CA MET A 1 7.91 -23.26 -41.20
C MET A 1 7.81 -21.89 -40.55
N HIS A 2 8.83 -21.05 -40.67
CA HIS A 2 8.78 -19.66 -40.19
C HIS A 2 7.86 -18.79 -41.06
N LYS A 3 7.27 -17.75 -40.47
CA LYS A 3 7.17 -16.42 -41.08
C LYS A 3 7.32 -15.34 -40.00
N LEU A 4 8.39 -14.55 -40.12
CA LEU A 4 8.43 -13.18 -39.59
C LEU A 4 7.71 -12.25 -40.59
N CYS A 5 7.18 -11.13 -40.10
CA CYS A 5 6.98 -9.91 -40.86
C CYS A 5 7.41 -8.70 -40.02
N PHE A 6 8.10 -7.75 -40.63
CA PHE A 6 8.45 -6.43 -40.09
C PHE A 6 7.76 -5.34 -40.92
N CYS A 7 7.47 -4.18 -40.32
CA CYS A 7 7.46 -2.87 -40.98
C CYS A 7 7.63 -1.75 -39.93
N THR A 8 8.21 -0.62 -40.34
CA THR A 8 8.62 0.51 -39.47
C THR A 8 7.87 1.81 -39.84
N PRO A 9 8.24 2.97 -39.27
CA PRO A 9 7.47 3.72 -38.28
C PRO A 9 6.52 4.78 -38.88
N LEU A 10 5.68 5.39 -38.05
CA LEU A 10 4.94 6.62 -38.35
C LEU A 10 4.85 7.50 -37.10
N ASP A 11 5.08 8.80 -37.28
CA ASP A 11 5.18 9.81 -36.21
C ASP A 11 3.82 10.15 -35.56
N SER A 12 3.81 10.47 -34.27
CA SER A 12 3.22 11.71 -33.72
C SER A 12 3.35 11.79 -32.18
N GLU A 13 3.22 13.00 -31.65
CA GLU A 13 3.57 13.40 -30.28
C GLU A 13 2.54 12.97 -29.22
N GLY A 14 2.99 12.67 -28.00
CA GLY A 14 2.16 12.41 -26.82
C GLY A 14 2.99 12.28 -25.53
N PRO A 15 2.43 12.58 -24.34
CA PRO A 15 3.14 12.55 -23.06
C PRO A 15 3.47 11.12 -22.58
N VAL A 16 4.43 11.02 -21.65
CA VAL A 16 5.02 9.76 -21.17
C VAL A 16 4.22 9.16 -20.01
N ASP A 17 3.91 7.88 -20.11
CA ASP A 17 3.12 7.07 -19.17
C ASP A 17 3.95 6.56 -17.98
N THR A 18 3.44 6.70 -16.74
CA THR A 18 4.12 6.28 -15.50
C THR A 18 3.14 5.78 -14.44
N SER A 19 3.26 4.48 -14.07
CA SER A 19 2.29 3.59 -13.37
C SER A 19 2.92 2.84 -12.18
N LEU A 20 2.19 2.52 -11.10
CA LEU A 20 2.70 1.73 -9.96
C LEU A 20 1.61 1.21 -8.99
N VAL A 21 1.76 0.07 -8.29
CA VAL A 21 2.08 -1.33 -8.67
C VAL A 21 1.34 -2.22 -7.67
N VAL A 22 0.33 -2.97 -8.15
CA VAL A 22 0.13 -4.43 -8.04
C VAL A 22 -1.30 -4.77 -8.47
N VAL A 23 -1.51 -5.55 -9.54
CA VAL A 23 -2.83 -6.12 -9.89
C VAL A 23 -3.08 -7.39 -9.05
N ALA A 24 -4.27 -7.99 -9.08
CA ALA A 24 -4.46 -9.34 -8.55
C ALA A 24 -5.19 -10.27 -9.55
N VAL A 25 -5.18 -11.60 -9.38
CA VAL A 25 -6.06 -12.53 -10.13
C VAL A 25 -6.44 -13.73 -9.23
N GLU A 26 -7.58 -14.38 -9.46
CA GLU A 26 -7.99 -15.63 -8.77
C GLU A 26 -8.52 -16.66 -9.77
N ASP A 27 -8.22 -17.95 -9.55
CA ASP A 27 -8.78 -19.09 -10.28
C ASP A 27 -9.02 -20.27 -9.32
N GLU A 28 -10.30 -20.57 -9.04
CA GLU A 28 -10.73 -21.76 -8.29
C GLU A 28 -10.91 -23.01 -9.19
N THR A 29 -10.04 -23.25 -10.19
CA THR A 29 -10.02 -24.54 -10.88
C THR A 29 -8.63 -25.19 -10.98
N ASN A 30 -8.46 -26.24 -10.16
CA ASN A 30 -7.39 -27.22 -10.29
C ASN A 30 -7.53 -28.04 -11.59
N TYR A 31 -7.19 -27.49 -12.76
CA TYR A 31 -6.81 -28.27 -13.94
C TYR A 31 -5.84 -27.51 -14.86
N LEU A 32 -4.84 -28.23 -15.37
CA LEU A 32 -3.82 -27.76 -16.30
C LEU A 32 -4.43 -27.10 -17.56
N LEU A 33 -4.44 -25.77 -17.63
CA LEU A 33 -4.51 -25.04 -18.90
C LEU A 33 -3.37 -24.01 -18.96
N GLY A 34 -2.50 -24.19 -19.94
CA GLY A 34 -1.32 -23.35 -20.13
C GLY A 34 -1.68 -21.99 -20.72
N LEU A 35 -1.94 -21.01 -19.86
CA LEU A 35 -1.70 -19.62 -20.23
C LEU A 35 -0.19 -19.42 -20.35
N ASN A 36 0.33 -19.55 -21.58
CA ASN A 36 1.59 -18.94 -21.96
C ASN A 36 1.40 -17.42 -21.96
N CYS A 37 1.49 -16.81 -20.77
CA CYS A 37 1.80 -15.39 -20.65
C CYS A 37 3.26 -15.20 -21.09
N ASP A 38 3.41 -15.13 -22.42
CA ASP A 38 4.69 -15.00 -23.08
C ASP A 38 5.31 -13.65 -22.73
N ALA A 39 6.61 -13.62 -22.47
CA ALA A 39 7.27 -12.43 -21.91
C ALA A 39 7.20 -11.23 -22.88
N SER A 40 7.10 -11.50 -24.18
CA SER A 40 6.85 -10.49 -25.22
C SER A 40 5.62 -9.63 -24.94
N PHE A 41 4.58 -10.14 -24.26
CA PHE A 41 3.39 -9.35 -23.94
C PHE A 41 3.64 -8.25 -22.89
N LEU A 42 4.64 -8.41 -22.02
CA LEU A 42 5.04 -7.38 -21.06
C LEU A 42 6.18 -6.51 -21.61
N ASP A 43 7.12 -7.10 -22.36
CA ASP A 43 8.20 -6.36 -23.02
C ASP A 43 7.67 -5.45 -24.15
N GLU A 44 6.61 -5.83 -24.87
CA GLU A 44 5.96 -4.99 -25.90
C GLU A 44 5.19 -3.80 -25.31
N VAL A 45 4.83 -3.86 -24.01
CA VAL A 45 4.33 -2.70 -23.25
C VAL A 45 5.50 -1.81 -22.78
N SER A 46 6.67 -2.38 -22.49
CA SER A 46 7.81 -1.66 -21.88
C SER A 46 8.90 -1.15 -22.84
N SER A 47 8.97 -1.65 -24.08
CA SER A 47 10.12 -1.43 -24.99
C SER A 47 10.09 -0.10 -25.78
N GLY A 48 9.09 0.75 -25.53
CA GLY A 48 8.78 1.94 -26.31
C GLY A 48 9.30 3.29 -25.80
N VAL A 49 10.43 3.41 -25.07
CA VAL A 49 11.11 4.71 -24.83
C VAL A 49 12.63 4.51 -24.63
N ALA A 50 13.45 5.21 -25.42
CA ALA A 50 14.89 5.34 -25.17
C ALA A 50 15.43 6.72 -25.62
N SER A 51 16.18 7.40 -24.73
CA SER A 51 16.66 8.80 -24.84
C SER A 51 15.54 9.86 -24.83
N ARG A 52 15.71 11.08 -24.31
CA ARG A 52 16.91 11.94 -24.21
C ARG A 52 17.09 12.60 -22.85
N HIS A 53 18.29 13.14 -22.62
CA HIS A 53 18.69 13.87 -21.42
C HIS A 53 18.86 15.36 -21.77
N GLU A 54 17.97 16.24 -21.32
CA GLU A 54 18.18 17.70 -21.42
C GLU A 54 17.86 18.40 -20.08
N ARG A 55 18.64 19.43 -19.76
CA ARG A 55 18.64 20.14 -18.47
C ARG A 55 17.88 21.46 -18.61
N HIS A 56 16.82 21.66 -17.83
CA HIS A 56 16.23 22.99 -17.64
C HIS A 56 16.03 23.32 -16.15
N ALA A 57 16.05 24.63 -15.88
CA ALA A 57 16.46 25.18 -14.59
C ALA A 57 15.30 25.48 -13.63
N HIS A 58 15.64 25.64 -12.35
CA HIS A 58 14.72 26.04 -11.29
C HIS A 58 13.96 27.33 -11.62
N ALA A 59 12.64 27.28 -11.49
CA ALA A 59 11.79 28.46 -11.31
C ALA A 59 11.09 28.33 -9.95
N ALA A 60 11.31 29.30 -9.05
CA ALA A 60 10.68 29.33 -7.74
C ALA A 60 9.32 30.04 -7.82
N CYS A 61 8.24 29.36 -7.48
CA CYS A 61 6.92 29.98 -7.32
C CYS A 61 6.75 30.48 -5.87
N ALA A 62 6.62 31.79 -5.70
CA ALA A 62 6.16 32.38 -4.44
C ALA A 62 4.62 32.31 -4.34
N PRO A 63 4.05 32.09 -3.14
CA PRO A 63 2.60 32.01 -2.96
C PRO A 63 1.94 33.40 -3.03
N PRO A 64 0.67 33.49 -3.50
CA PRO A 64 -0.05 34.75 -3.56
C PRO A 64 -0.44 35.27 -2.17
N SER A 65 -0.27 36.57 -1.95
CA SER A 65 -0.66 37.25 -0.72
C SER A 65 -2.19 37.47 -0.64
N TRP A 66 -2.86 36.76 0.27
CA TRP A 66 -4.26 36.99 0.60
C TRP A 66 -4.40 37.76 1.91
N SER A 67 -5.05 38.92 1.89
CA SER A 67 -5.30 39.74 3.07
C SER A 67 -6.55 39.26 3.81
N PHE A 68 -6.36 38.59 4.94
CA PHE A 68 -7.45 38.27 5.84
C PHE A 68 -7.92 39.52 6.59
N LYS A 69 -9.24 39.76 6.61
CA LYS A 69 -9.87 40.65 7.59
C LYS A 69 -10.19 39.83 8.83
N GLU A 70 -9.68 40.26 9.98
CA GLU A 70 -9.95 39.63 11.26
C GLU A 70 -11.44 39.75 11.62
N ALA A 71 -12.14 38.61 11.67
CA ALA A 71 -13.40 38.49 12.35
C ALA A 71 -13.12 37.96 13.76
N ASN A 72 -13.40 38.78 14.77
CA ASN A 72 -13.11 38.43 16.17
C ASN A 72 -14.10 37.35 16.65
N MET A 73 -13.66 36.09 16.68
CA MET A 73 -14.40 34.97 17.26
C MET A 73 -13.69 34.49 18.53
N ASP A 74 -14.39 34.54 19.66
CA ASP A 74 -13.92 33.99 20.93
C ASP A 74 -13.82 32.46 20.84
N HIS A 75 -12.66 31.96 20.40
CA HIS A 75 -12.34 30.55 20.47
C HIS A 75 -12.16 30.14 21.94
N HIS A 76 -13.22 29.57 22.52
CA HIS A 76 -13.13 28.73 23.71
C HIS A 76 -12.32 27.48 23.33
N PHE A 77 -10.99 27.58 23.41
CA PHE A 77 -10.11 26.43 23.32
C PHE A 77 -10.46 25.46 24.45
N ALA A 78 -11.01 24.30 24.08
CA ALA A 78 -11.15 23.19 25.02
C ALA A 78 -9.76 22.90 25.60
N PRO A 79 -9.63 22.70 26.93
CA PRO A 79 -8.33 22.48 27.56
C PRO A 79 -7.66 21.26 26.91
N VAL A 80 -6.40 21.44 26.48
CA VAL A 80 -5.61 20.36 25.89
C VAL A 80 -5.51 19.23 26.90
N ARG A 81 -5.89 18.02 26.50
CA ARG A 81 -5.87 16.85 27.37
C ARG A 81 -4.43 16.56 27.84
N GLU A 82 -4.28 16.32 29.14
CA GLU A 82 -3.04 15.81 29.72
C GLU A 82 -2.80 14.36 29.26
N LEU A 83 -1.57 14.08 28.83
CA LEU A 83 -1.17 12.77 28.30
C LEU A 83 -0.78 11.82 29.43
N THR A 84 -1.03 10.53 29.26
CA THR A 84 -0.54 9.51 30.19
C THR A 84 0.98 9.28 30.02
N ASP A 85 1.63 8.67 31.01
CA ASP A 85 3.04 8.29 30.92
C ASP A 85 3.33 7.40 29.70
N ASP A 86 2.42 6.47 29.38
CA ASP A 86 2.52 5.59 28.20
C ASP A 86 2.41 6.37 26.88
N GLU A 87 1.55 7.39 26.81
CA GLU A 87 1.46 8.28 25.64
C GLU A 87 2.72 9.13 25.47
N ILE A 88 3.28 9.66 26.58
CA ILE A 88 4.51 10.43 26.58
C ILE A 88 5.67 9.54 26.12
N ALA A 89 5.80 8.34 26.67
CA ALA A 89 6.82 7.37 26.29
C ALA A 89 6.71 6.97 24.80
N SER A 90 5.50 6.65 24.34
CA SER A 90 5.23 6.31 22.94
C SER A 90 5.64 7.46 22.00
N ARG A 91 5.19 8.69 22.27
CA ARG A 91 5.53 9.89 21.47
C ARG A 91 7.03 10.18 21.42
N VAL A 92 7.76 9.97 22.52
CA VAL A 92 9.23 10.12 22.54
C VAL A 92 9.89 9.09 21.62
N VAL A 93 9.53 7.81 21.74
CA VAL A 93 10.09 6.75 20.88
C VAL A 93 9.78 6.98 19.41
N ILE A 94 8.53 7.33 19.08
CA ILE A 94 8.10 7.63 17.71
C ILE A 94 8.88 8.81 17.12
N ARG A 95 8.94 9.94 17.85
CA ARG A 95 9.69 11.15 17.44
C ARG A 95 11.16 10.84 17.17
N ASP A 96 11.79 10.04 18.02
CA ASP A 96 13.21 9.73 17.90
C ASP A 96 13.48 8.75 16.74
N ILE A 97 12.53 7.87 16.39
CA ILE A 97 12.58 7.07 15.16
C ILE A 97 12.39 7.93 13.90
N LEU A 98 11.45 8.89 13.91
CA LEU A 98 11.21 9.80 12.78
C LEU A 98 12.38 10.76 12.53
N ASN A 99 13.07 11.18 13.60
CA ASN A 99 14.27 12.03 13.52
C ASN A 99 15.58 11.24 13.39
N MET A 100 15.52 9.90 13.30
CA MET A 100 16.72 9.08 13.14
C MET A 100 17.37 9.35 11.77
N ASN A 101 18.57 9.93 11.78
CA ASN A 101 19.41 10.07 10.59
C ASN A 101 19.73 8.69 10.02
N GLN A 102 18.99 8.27 8.99
CA GLN A 102 19.21 6.97 8.35
C GLN A 102 20.47 7.03 7.50
N SER A 103 21.53 6.33 7.95
CA SER A 103 22.66 6.01 7.07
C SER A 103 22.15 5.09 5.96
N ILE A 104 21.97 5.63 4.76
CA ILE A 104 21.51 4.85 3.60
C ILE A 104 22.47 3.66 3.42
N PRO A 105 21.99 2.41 3.47
CA PRO A 105 22.84 1.23 3.29
C PRO A 105 23.54 1.26 1.94
N LYS A 106 24.68 0.60 1.82
CA LYS A 106 25.43 0.55 0.55
C LYS A 106 24.61 -0.05 -0.59
N ASN A 107 23.78 -1.05 -0.28
CA ASN A 107 22.88 -1.73 -1.21
C ASN A 107 21.48 -1.78 -0.58
N PRO A 108 20.68 -0.70 -0.64
CA PRO A 108 19.38 -0.70 0.00
C PRO A 108 18.41 -1.64 -0.74
N LYS A 109 17.42 -2.16 -0.02
CA LYS A 109 16.49 -3.19 -0.50
C LYS A 109 15.04 -2.81 -0.26
N ILE A 110 14.17 -3.34 -1.12
CA ILE A 110 12.72 -3.45 -0.86
C ILE A 110 12.43 -4.83 -0.26
N ALA A 111 11.76 -4.86 0.89
CA ALA A 111 11.18 -6.08 1.46
C ALA A 111 9.77 -6.30 0.91
N PHE A 112 9.58 -7.37 0.16
CA PHE A 112 8.27 -7.82 -0.30
C PHE A 112 7.68 -8.80 0.72
N LEU A 113 6.54 -8.42 1.30
CA LEU A 113 5.90 -9.08 2.44
C LEU A 113 4.61 -9.76 1.98
N PHE A 114 4.71 -11.05 1.65
CA PHE A 114 3.58 -11.84 1.18
C PHE A 114 2.78 -12.40 2.37
N LEU A 115 1.54 -11.96 2.54
CA LEU A 115 0.57 -12.48 3.49
C LEU A 115 -0.46 -13.33 2.74
N THR A 116 -0.38 -14.65 2.88
CA THR A 116 -1.13 -15.61 2.05
C THR A 116 -1.99 -16.56 2.89
N PRO A 117 -3.03 -17.17 2.32
CA PRO A 117 -3.62 -18.38 2.89
C PRO A 117 -2.67 -19.58 2.73
N GLY A 118 -1.97 -19.70 1.60
CA GLY A 118 -1.09 -20.84 1.31
C GLY A 118 -0.20 -20.60 0.09
N ALA A 119 -0.44 -21.34 -0.99
CA ALA A 119 0.28 -21.23 -2.26
C ALA A 119 0.20 -19.83 -2.89
N LEU A 120 1.13 -19.54 -3.80
CA LEU A 120 1.21 -18.30 -4.57
C LEU A 120 0.89 -18.59 -6.05
N PRO A 121 -0.34 -18.33 -6.53
CA PRO A 121 -0.70 -18.61 -7.92
C PRO A 121 0.20 -17.88 -8.94
N PHE A 122 0.65 -16.67 -8.60
CA PHE A 122 1.49 -15.82 -9.48
C PHE A 122 2.98 -15.94 -9.20
N GLU A 123 3.44 -16.97 -8.50
CA GLU A 123 4.86 -17.17 -8.21
C GLU A 123 5.73 -17.16 -9.49
N LYS A 124 5.22 -17.61 -10.64
CA LYS A 124 5.94 -17.55 -11.93
C LYS A 124 6.14 -16.12 -12.44
N LEU A 125 5.20 -15.23 -12.15
CA LEU A 125 5.25 -13.83 -12.56
C LEU A 125 6.15 -13.02 -11.64
N TRP A 126 6.09 -13.30 -10.33
CA TRP A 126 7.07 -12.78 -9.37
C TRP A 126 8.50 -13.28 -9.64
N ASP A 127 8.67 -14.53 -10.04
CA ASP A 127 9.99 -15.07 -10.43
C ASP A 127 10.61 -14.29 -11.60
N LYS A 128 9.82 -14.03 -12.66
CA LYS A 128 10.23 -13.15 -13.78
C LYS A 128 10.54 -11.72 -13.29
N PHE A 129 9.68 -11.13 -12.48
CA PHE A 129 9.85 -9.76 -11.96
C PHE A 129 11.13 -9.59 -11.11
N PHE A 130 11.51 -10.62 -10.35
CA PHE A 130 12.73 -10.60 -9.54
C PHE A 130 14.02 -10.97 -10.30
N GLN A 131 13.91 -11.44 -11.55
CA GLN A 131 15.04 -11.98 -12.30
C GLN A 131 16.07 -10.91 -12.68
N GLY A 132 17.32 -11.08 -12.20
CA GLY A 132 18.43 -10.18 -12.50
C GLY A 132 18.56 -8.99 -11.53
N HIS A 133 17.69 -8.92 -10.51
CA HIS A 133 17.66 -7.83 -9.53
C HIS A 133 18.12 -8.26 -8.12
N GLU A 134 18.82 -9.39 -8.01
CA GLU A 134 19.29 -9.92 -6.72
C GLU A 134 20.12 -8.91 -5.93
N GLY A 135 19.89 -8.85 -4.61
CA GLY A 135 20.55 -7.90 -3.71
C GLY A 135 19.87 -6.53 -3.60
N ARG A 136 18.88 -6.23 -4.46
CA ARG A 136 18.01 -5.03 -4.37
C ARG A 136 16.63 -5.30 -3.75
N PHE A 137 16.35 -6.55 -3.40
CA PHE A 137 15.13 -6.94 -2.71
C PHE A 137 15.35 -8.08 -1.72
N SER A 138 14.36 -8.30 -0.87
CA SER A 138 14.19 -9.48 -0.02
C SER A 138 12.71 -9.91 -0.03
N VAL A 139 12.46 -11.19 0.21
CA VAL A 139 11.11 -11.80 0.19
C VAL A 139 10.85 -12.45 1.54
N TYR A 140 9.66 -12.23 2.09
CA TYR A 140 9.16 -12.87 3.31
C TYR A 140 7.73 -13.36 3.07
N VAL A 141 7.42 -14.58 3.50
CA VAL A 141 6.11 -15.20 3.30
C VAL A 141 5.51 -15.58 4.65
N HIS A 142 4.28 -15.13 4.92
CA HIS A 142 3.44 -15.60 6.02
C HIS A 142 2.23 -16.31 5.42
N ALA A 143 2.31 -17.64 5.35
CA ALA A 143 1.22 -18.49 4.90
C ALA A 143 0.36 -18.94 6.10
N SER A 144 -0.90 -18.52 6.14
CA SER A 144 -1.75 -18.53 7.33
C SER A 144 -2.64 -19.77 7.51
N LYS A 145 -2.80 -20.61 6.49
CA LYS A 145 -3.51 -21.90 6.54
C LYS A 145 -2.56 -23.06 6.27
N ASP A 146 -1.96 -23.07 5.07
CA ASP A 146 -1.21 -24.19 4.53
C ASP A 146 0.23 -23.79 4.24
N LYS A 147 1.19 -24.71 4.44
CA LYS A 147 2.58 -24.43 4.07
C LYS A 147 2.73 -24.58 2.54
N PRO A 148 3.09 -23.52 1.79
CA PRO A 148 3.29 -23.60 0.35
C PRO A 148 4.49 -24.47 -0.03
N VAL A 149 4.47 -25.00 -1.25
CA VAL A 149 5.64 -25.60 -1.91
C VAL A 149 6.06 -24.67 -3.04
N HIS A 150 7.18 -23.99 -2.84
CA HIS A 150 7.73 -23.03 -3.80
C HIS A 150 8.63 -23.72 -4.84
N PHE A 151 8.56 -23.27 -6.08
CA PHE A 151 9.44 -23.69 -7.19
C PHE A 151 10.40 -22.57 -7.59
N SER A 152 10.03 -21.30 -7.37
CA SER A 152 10.90 -20.15 -7.57
C SER A 152 11.98 -20.09 -6.49
N ARG A 153 13.23 -19.96 -6.93
CA ARG A 153 14.39 -19.81 -6.03
C ARG A 153 14.32 -18.58 -5.12
N TYR A 154 13.48 -17.58 -5.45
CA TYR A 154 13.34 -16.39 -4.61
C TYR A 154 12.45 -16.65 -3.40
N PHE A 155 11.49 -17.57 -3.50
CA PHE A 155 10.50 -17.90 -2.45
C PHE A 155 10.89 -19.11 -1.59
N ILE A 156 11.76 -20.00 -2.07
CA ILE A 156 12.29 -21.13 -1.28
C ILE A 156 12.94 -20.64 0.02
N ASN A 157 12.49 -21.18 1.16
CA ASN A 157 12.94 -20.85 2.52
C ASN A 157 12.77 -19.36 2.89
N ARG A 158 11.70 -18.73 2.43
CA ARG A 158 11.29 -17.35 2.81
C ARG A 158 10.13 -17.31 3.78
N GLU A 159 9.57 -18.46 4.12
CA GLU A 159 8.48 -18.58 5.06
C GLU A 159 8.95 -18.19 6.48
N ILE A 160 8.28 -17.21 7.08
CA ILE A 160 8.44 -16.89 8.50
C ILE A 160 7.60 -17.85 9.35
N ARG A 161 7.73 -17.78 10.68
CA ARG A 161 6.75 -18.43 11.57
C ARG A 161 5.37 -17.78 11.37
N SER A 162 4.48 -18.46 10.65
CA SER A 162 3.08 -18.06 10.50
C SER A 162 2.22 -18.42 11.71
N GLU A 163 1.07 -17.76 11.81
CA GLU A 163 -0.04 -18.13 12.70
C GLU A 163 -1.37 -17.95 11.95
N LYS A 164 -2.48 -18.45 12.48
CA LYS A 164 -3.78 -18.39 11.78
C LYS A 164 -4.28 -16.95 11.69
N VAL A 165 -4.69 -16.56 10.48
CA VAL A 165 -5.32 -15.27 10.20
C VAL A 165 -6.82 -15.47 10.04
N VAL A 166 -7.60 -14.60 10.67
CA VAL A 166 -9.06 -14.52 10.52
C VAL A 166 -9.41 -13.12 10.01
N TRP A 167 -10.18 -13.06 8.93
CA TRP A 167 -10.57 -11.82 8.28
C TRP A 167 -11.25 -10.83 9.24
N GLY A 168 -10.91 -9.55 9.11
CA GLY A 168 -11.42 -8.45 9.94
C GLY A 168 -11.03 -8.49 11.43
N LYS A 169 -10.24 -9.47 11.87
CA LYS A 169 -9.73 -9.57 13.24
C LYS A 169 -8.27 -9.15 13.31
N ILE A 170 -7.84 -8.71 14.49
CA ILE A 170 -6.46 -8.27 14.78
C ILE A 170 -5.37 -9.26 14.33
N SER A 171 -5.67 -10.55 14.23
CA SER A 171 -4.77 -11.57 13.65
C SER A 171 -4.22 -11.22 12.26
N MET A 172 -4.91 -10.37 11.49
CA MET A 172 -4.42 -9.82 10.22
C MET A 172 -3.23 -8.87 10.48
N VAL A 173 -3.44 -7.85 11.31
CA VAL A 173 -2.40 -6.90 11.77
C VAL A 173 -1.26 -7.62 12.48
N ASP A 174 -1.52 -8.68 13.25
CA ASP A 174 -0.48 -9.49 13.89
C ASP A 174 0.43 -10.18 12.87
N ALA A 175 -0.12 -10.62 11.74
CA ALA A 175 0.65 -11.22 10.65
C ALA A 175 1.49 -10.18 9.90
N GLU A 176 0.93 -9.00 9.62
CA GLU A 176 1.63 -7.85 9.04
C GLU A 176 2.79 -7.38 9.92
N ARG A 177 2.53 -7.17 11.22
CA ARG A 177 3.56 -6.84 12.22
C ARG A 177 4.65 -7.89 12.28
N ARG A 178 4.31 -9.18 12.13
CA ARG A 178 5.27 -10.29 12.14
C ARG A 178 6.10 -10.35 10.86
N LEU A 179 5.53 -10.02 9.71
CA LEU A 179 6.27 -9.82 8.45
C LEU A 179 7.26 -8.65 8.58
N LEU A 180 6.78 -7.48 9.01
CA LEU A 180 7.61 -6.29 9.27
C LEU A 180 8.77 -6.60 10.24
N ALA A 181 8.49 -7.23 11.39
CA ALA A 181 9.49 -7.56 12.39
C ALA A 181 10.55 -8.58 11.92
N ASN A 182 10.22 -9.45 10.95
CA ASN A 182 11.23 -10.33 10.33
C ASN A 182 12.02 -9.62 9.24
N ALA A 183 11.38 -8.73 8.47
CA ALA A 183 12.03 -7.96 7.43
C ALA A 183 12.97 -6.87 7.96
N LEU A 184 12.65 -6.26 9.11
CA LEU A 184 13.47 -5.25 9.78
C LEU A 184 14.81 -5.79 10.30
N LYS A 185 14.96 -7.12 10.42
CA LYS A 185 16.23 -7.77 10.81
C LYS A 185 17.35 -7.57 9.79
N ASP A 186 17.00 -7.42 8.50
CA ASP A 186 17.96 -6.99 7.48
C ASP A 186 18.08 -5.45 7.56
N PRO A 187 19.27 -4.89 7.87
CA PRO A 187 19.47 -3.45 7.93
C PRO A 187 19.41 -2.80 6.54
N ASP A 188 19.57 -3.56 5.46
CA ASP A 188 19.50 -3.03 4.09
C ASP A 188 18.06 -2.74 3.65
N ASN A 189 17.05 -3.43 4.22
CA ASN A 189 15.63 -3.21 3.90
C ASN A 189 15.17 -1.80 4.32
N GLN A 190 14.97 -0.91 3.34
CA GLN A 190 14.55 0.48 3.57
C GLN A 190 13.08 0.73 3.26
N GLN A 191 12.49 -0.06 2.37
CA GLN A 191 11.09 0.01 1.98
C GLN A 191 10.41 -1.34 2.16
N PHE A 192 9.13 -1.34 2.55
CA PHE A 192 8.37 -2.52 2.94
C PHE A 192 7.02 -2.52 2.23
N VAL A 193 6.76 -3.51 1.38
CA VAL A 193 5.55 -3.62 0.53
C VAL A 193 4.71 -4.80 1.01
N LEU A 194 3.47 -4.58 1.44
CA LEU A 194 2.53 -5.65 1.80
C LEU A 194 1.80 -6.17 0.55
N LEU A 195 1.77 -7.49 0.38
CA LEU A 195 1.15 -8.19 -0.75
C LEU A 195 0.29 -9.36 -0.26
N SER A 196 -0.82 -9.62 -0.94
CA SER A 196 -1.56 -10.89 -0.81
C SER A 196 -1.10 -11.93 -1.85
N ASP A 197 -1.58 -13.17 -1.74
CA ASP A 197 -1.36 -14.24 -2.72
C ASP A 197 -1.92 -13.92 -4.10
N SER A 198 -3.02 -13.20 -4.15
CA SER A 198 -3.63 -12.79 -5.40
C SER A 198 -2.79 -11.76 -6.19
N CYS A 199 -1.86 -11.05 -5.54
CA CYS A 199 -1.09 -9.93 -6.10
C CYS A 199 -0.10 -10.29 -7.24
N ILE A 200 0.05 -9.39 -8.21
CA ILE A 200 1.00 -9.41 -9.35
C ILE A 200 1.61 -8.02 -9.60
N PRO A 201 2.87 -7.86 -10.04
CA PRO A 201 3.42 -6.56 -10.44
C PRO A 201 2.86 -6.09 -11.79
N LEU A 202 2.72 -4.76 -11.98
CA LEU A 202 2.36 -4.16 -13.27
C LEU A 202 3.49 -3.41 -14.00
N HIS A 203 4.60 -3.11 -13.31
CA HIS A 203 5.72 -2.36 -13.89
C HIS A 203 7.02 -3.11 -13.68
N ALA A 204 8.01 -2.84 -14.52
CA ALA A 204 9.33 -3.45 -14.42
C ALA A 204 10.00 -3.11 -13.07
N PHE A 205 10.77 -4.06 -12.53
CA PHE A 205 11.38 -3.96 -11.19
C PHE A 205 12.15 -2.65 -10.97
N ASP A 206 12.94 -2.21 -11.95
CA ASP A 206 13.73 -0.97 -11.83
C ASP A 206 12.86 0.27 -11.62
N TYR A 207 11.69 0.33 -12.26
CA TYR A 207 10.74 1.41 -12.05
C TYR A 207 10.18 1.37 -10.61
N VAL A 208 9.73 0.19 -10.14
CA VAL A 208 9.25 -0.02 -8.76
C VAL A 208 10.30 0.37 -7.74
N TYR A 209 11.54 -0.08 -7.97
CA TYR A 209 12.67 0.19 -7.10
C TYR A 209 12.97 1.68 -7.01
N ASN A 210 13.08 2.37 -8.15
CA ASN A 210 13.42 3.78 -8.15
C ASN A 210 12.32 4.62 -7.50
N TYR A 211 11.05 4.41 -7.86
CA TYR A 211 9.93 5.15 -7.27
C TYR A 211 9.88 4.99 -5.75
N LEU A 212 9.98 3.76 -5.24
CA LEU A 212 9.94 3.50 -3.81
C LEU A 212 11.22 3.94 -3.09
N MET A 213 12.39 3.81 -3.69
CA MET A 213 13.65 4.19 -3.03
C MET A 213 13.91 5.70 -2.99
N TYR A 214 13.29 6.48 -3.88
CA TYR A 214 13.43 7.95 -3.91
C TYR A 214 12.26 8.72 -3.24
N THR A 215 11.17 8.07 -2.86
CA THR A 215 10.11 8.74 -2.08
C THR A 215 10.55 9.04 -0.64
N ASN A 216 10.12 10.19 -0.13
CA ASN A 216 10.27 10.58 1.28
C ASN A 216 9.00 10.33 2.13
N VAL A 217 7.92 9.82 1.54
CA VAL A 217 6.66 9.46 2.23
C VAL A 217 6.39 7.95 2.17
N SER A 218 5.52 7.47 3.06
CA SER A 218 4.93 6.14 2.99
C SER A 218 3.55 6.20 2.32
N PHE A 219 3.24 5.20 1.51
CA PHE A 219 1.95 5.03 0.86
C PHE A 219 1.04 4.20 1.75
N VAL A 220 0.33 4.90 2.63
CA VAL A 220 -0.76 4.37 3.46
C VAL A 220 -2.01 5.14 3.06
N ASP A 221 -3.06 4.39 2.69
CA ASP A 221 -4.36 4.97 2.41
C ASP A 221 -4.97 5.53 3.69
N CYS A 222 -5.47 6.78 3.65
CA CYS A 222 -5.94 7.47 4.85
C CYS A 222 -6.92 8.60 4.52
N PHE A 223 -8.20 8.38 4.83
CA PHE A 223 -9.26 9.37 4.65
C PHE A 223 -10.31 9.32 5.76
N GLU A 224 -11.11 10.38 5.85
CA GLU A 224 -12.33 10.39 6.64
C GLU A 224 -13.50 9.88 5.79
N ASP A 225 -14.09 8.77 6.20
CA ASP A 225 -15.35 8.26 5.64
C ASP A 225 -16.45 8.56 6.66
N PRO A 226 -17.38 9.50 6.42
CA PRO A 226 -18.40 9.86 7.40
C PRO A 226 -19.43 8.74 7.62
N GLY A 227 -19.57 7.82 6.66
CA GLY A 227 -20.63 6.82 6.60
C GLY A 227 -20.44 5.58 7.51
N PRO A 228 -21.30 4.55 7.33
CA PRO A 228 -21.37 3.37 8.19
C PRO A 228 -20.13 2.45 8.11
N HIS A 229 -19.25 2.62 7.11
CA HIS A 229 -18.01 1.86 6.98
C HIS A 229 -16.76 2.65 7.38
N GLY A 230 -16.92 3.92 7.75
CA GLY A 230 -15.90 4.76 8.34
C GLY A 230 -16.23 5.12 9.79
N SER A 231 -16.57 6.40 10.02
CA SER A 231 -16.87 6.97 11.33
C SER A 231 -18.00 6.25 12.08
N GLY A 232 -18.93 5.59 11.36
CA GLY A 232 -19.97 4.75 11.95
C GLY A 232 -19.46 3.50 12.66
N ARG A 233 -18.21 3.09 12.39
CA ARG A 233 -17.54 1.96 13.06
C ARG A 233 -16.83 2.34 14.37
N TYR A 234 -16.59 3.64 14.61
CA TYR A 234 -15.95 4.15 15.83
C TYR A 234 -16.72 3.74 17.09
N ILE A 235 -16.02 3.59 18.22
CA ILE A 235 -16.60 3.26 19.52
C ILE A 235 -15.92 4.04 20.64
N GLU A 236 -16.67 4.46 21.67
CA GLU A 236 -16.16 5.37 22.71
C GLU A 236 -15.03 4.78 23.57
N TYR A 237 -14.89 3.45 23.64
CA TYR A 237 -13.75 2.78 24.30
C TYR A 237 -12.39 3.04 23.64
N MET A 238 -12.36 3.65 22.45
CA MET A 238 -11.14 4.16 21.82
C MET A 238 -10.56 5.39 22.54
N LEU A 239 -11.40 6.10 23.33
CA LEU A 239 -10.96 7.21 24.18
C LEU A 239 -10.12 6.74 25.38
N PRO A 240 -9.29 7.62 25.97
CA PRO A 240 -8.97 8.98 25.51
C PRO A 240 -7.85 9.07 24.45
N GLU A 241 -7.24 7.96 24.05
CA GLU A 241 -6.05 7.90 23.19
C GLU A 241 -6.36 8.13 21.71
N VAL A 242 -7.55 7.75 21.24
CA VAL A 242 -8.02 7.97 19.87
C VAL A 242 -9.38 8.64 19.92
N GLU A 243 -9.45 9.94 19.62
CA GLU A 243 -10.72 10.67 19.51
C GLU A 243 -11.43 10.36 18.18
N LYS A 244 -12.77 10.52 18.14
CA LYS A 244 -13.56 10.26 16.93
C LYS A 244 -13.10 11.08 15.72
N LYS A 245 -12.68 12.33 15.96
CA LYS A 245 -12.20 13.26 14.92
C LYS A 245 -10.94 12.73 14.20
N ASP A 246 -10.14 11.91 14.88
CA ASP A 246 -8.85 11.39 14.40
C ASP A 246 -8.98 10.01 13.76
N PHE A 247 -10.13 9.33 13.94
CA PHE A 247 -10.40 8.02 13.37
C PHE A 247 -10.48 8.08 11.85
N ARG A 248 -9.64 7.30 11.17
CA ARG A 248 -9.54 7.25 9.70
C ARG A 248 -9.84 5.86 9.17
N LYS A 249 -10.10 5.81 7.87
CA LYS A 249 -10.27 4.59 7.07
C LYS A 249 -9.19 4.56 6.00
N GLY A 250 -8.81 3.36 5.58
CA GLY A 250 -7.97 3.11 4.42
C GLY A 250 -8.00 1.64 4.03
N ALA A 251 -7.44 1.31 2.87
CA ALA A 251 -7.17 -0.05 2.47
C ALA A 251 -6.04 -0.71 3.29
N GLN A 252 -6.06 -2.04 3.35
CA GLN A 252 -5.04 -2.84 4.05
C GLN A 252 -3.62 -2.67 3.45
N TRP A 253 -3.50 -2.51 2.13
CA TRP A 253 -2.19 -2.46 1.46
C TRP A 253 -1.43 -1.18 1.78
N PHE A 254 -0.26 -1.36 2.38
CA PHE A 254 0.73 -0.32 2.58
C PHE A 254 1.97 -0.55 1.73
N THR A 255 2.65 0.55 1.41
CA THR A 255 4.10 0.55 1.22
C THR A 255 4.72 1.61 2.10
N MET A 256 5.75 1.27 2.89
CA MET A 256 6.26 2.18 3.90
C MET A 256 7.78 2.16 4.06
N LYS A 257 8.30 3.33 4.45
CA LYS A 257 9.70 3.52 4.85
C LYS A 257 10.01 2.76 6.13
N ARG A 258 11.29 2.39 6.30
CA ARG A 258 11.81 1.71 7.49
C ARG A 258 11.44 2.36 8.83
N GLN A 259 11.35 3.69 8.90
CA GLN A 259 10.95 4.41 10.12
C GLN A 259 9.52 4.06 10.54
N HIS A 260 8.58 4.05 9.59
CA HIS A 260 7.17 3.71 9.84
C HIS A 260 7.01 2.22 10.18
N ALA A 261 7.78 1.34 9.53
CA ALA A 261 7.85 -0.08 9.89
C ALA A 261 8.34 -0.30 11.34
N LEU A 262 9.38 0.44 11.77
CA LEU A 262 9.86 0.42 13.15
C LEU A 262 8.79 0.90 14.13
N ILE A 263 8.11 2.02 13.83
CA ILE A 263 7.02 2.57 14.66
C ILE A 263 5.88 1.56 14.85
N ILE A 264 5.41 0.92 13.78
CA ILE A 264 4.35 -0.11 13.86
C ILE A 264 4.79 -1.32 14.69
N THR A 265 6.04 -1.76 14.54
CA THR A 265 6.54 -2.91 15.31
C THR A 265 6.76 -2.59 16.78
N ALA A 266 7.11 -1.35 17.12
CA ALA A 266 7.30 -0.86 18.48
C ALA A 266 6.00 -0.50 19.20
N ASP A 267 4.93 -0.09 18.51
CA ASP A 267 3.70 0.35 19.16
C ASP A 267 3.00 -0.76 19.95
N SER A 268 2.66 -0.45 21.20
CA SER A 268 1.84 -1.30 22.06
C SER A 268 0.53 -0.62 22.46
N LEU A 269 0.51 0.72 22.49
CA LEU A 269 -0.58 1.50 23.07
C LEU A 269 -1.77 1.58 22.11
N TYR A 270 -1.55 2.11 20.92
CA TYR A 270 -2.62 2.34 19.96
C TYR A 270 -3.12 1.01 19.38
N TYR A 271 -2.20 0.11 18.99
CA TYR A 271 -2.49 -1.27 18.60
C TYR A 271 -3.38 -1.99 19.62
N SER A 272 -3.15 -1.84 20.93
CA SER A 272 -4.00 -2.50 21.95
C SER A 272 -5.44 -1.99 21.90
N LYS A 273 -5.68 -0.71 21.61
CA LYS A 273 -7.03 -0.16 21.42
C LYS A 273 -7.73 -0.80 20.22
N PHE A 274 -7.05 -0.92 19.09
CA PHE A 274 -7.62 -1.59 17.90
C PHE A 274 -7.84 -3.10 18.15
N ARG A 275 -6.89 -3.80 18.78
CA ARG A 275 -7.02 -5.21 19.21
C ARG A 275 -8.27 -5.44 20.05
N ASP A 276 -8.49 -4.60 21.06
CA ASP A 276 -9.52 -4.83 22.06
C ASP A 276 -10.89 -4.28 21.65
N HIS A 277 -10.92 -3.19 20.86
CA HIS A 277 -12.14 -2.42 20.56
C HIS A 277 -12.47 -2.27 19.07
N CYS A 278 -11.67 -2.77 18.12
CA CYS A 278 -11.99 -2.77 16.68
C CYS A 278 -12.02 -4.20 16.11
N LYS A 279 -13.18 -4.84 16.18
CA LYS A 279 -13.39 -6.23 15.75
C LYS A 279 -14.77 -6.46 15.11
N PRO A 280 -15.02 -7.60 14.44
CA PRO A 280 -16.36 -7.95 13.94
C PRO A 280 -17.31 -8.29 15.10
N GLY A 281 -18.60 -7.99 14.95
CA GLY A 281 -19.65 -8.39 15.91
C GLY A 281 -19.57 -7.70 17.27
N MET A 282 -19.28 -6.39 17.30
CA MET A 282 -19.29 -5.58 18.53
C MET A 282 -20.71 -5.29 19.01
N GLU A 283 -20.83 -4.45 20.05
CA GLU A 283 -22.11 -4.02 20.60
C GLU A 283 -23.07 -3.54 19.50
N LYS A 284 -24.34 -3.94 19.60
CA LYS A 284 -25.41 -3.66 18.62
C LYS A 284 -25.11 -4.15 17.18
N GLY A 285 -24.22 -5.13 17.03
CA GLY A 285 -23.87 -5.73 15.73
C GLY A 285 -22.93 -4.88 14.87
N ARG A 286 -22.29 -3.85 15.44
CA ARG A 286 -21.32 -3.01 14.73
C ARG A 286 -20.07 -3.82 14.38
N ASN A 287 -19.58 -3.69 13.15
CA ASN A 287 -18.30 -4.28 12.73
C ASN A 287 -17.22 -3.19 12.68
N CYS A 288 -16.00 -3.52 13.09
CA CYS A 288 -14.80 -2.73 12.85
C CYS A 288 -13.67 -3.68 12.46
N TYR A 289 -12.86 -3.30 11.47
CA TYR A 289 -11.78 -4.12 10.92
C TYR A 289 -10.46 -3.39 11.17
N SER A 290 -9.61 -3.96 12.02
CA SER A 290 -8.38 -3.29 12.49
C SER A 290 -7.42 -2.99 11.33
N ASP A 291 -7.37 -3.88 10.34
CA ASP A 291 -6.63 -3.78 9.09
C ASP A 291 -7.06 -2.58 8.20
N GLU A 292 -8.30 -2.09 8.31
CA GLU A 292 -8.80 -0.92 7.56
C GLU A 292 -8.73 0.41 8.35
N HIS A 293 -8.42 0.37 9.65
CA HIS A 293 -8.53 1.53 10.54
C HIS A 293 -7.32 1.83 11.41
N TYR A 294 -6.50 0.83 11.78
CA TYR A 294 -5.36 1.02 12.68
C TYR A 294 -4.30 1.92 12.05
N LEU A 295 -3.65 1.49 10.97
CA LEU A 295 -2.56 2.26 10.35
C LEU A 295 -2.99 3.65 9.85
N PRO A 296 -4.16 3.82 9.18
CA PRO A 296 -4.63 5.14 8.76
C PRO A 296 -4.81 6.10 9.94
N THR A 297 -5.48 5.67 11.00
CA THR A 297 -5.70 6.49 12.21
C THR A 297 -4.37 6.79 12.92
N PHE A 298 -3.53 5.76 13.08
CA PHE A 298 -2.27 5.84 13.82
C PHE A 298 -1.29 6.81 13.16
N PHE A 299 -1.11 6.74 11.84
CA PHE A 299 -0.25 7.70 11.13
C PHE A 299 -0.87 9.09 11.01
N TYR A 300 -2.19 9.21 10.86
CA TYR A 300 -2.86 10.52 10.85
C TYR A 300 -2.60 11.33 12.13
N MET A 301 -2.59 10.67 13.29
CA MET A 301 -2.30 11.31 14.59
C MET A 301 -0.81 11.65 14.81
N LEU A 302 0.11 10.95 14.14
CA LEU A 302 1.54 10.97 14.49
C LEU A 302 2.45 11.59 13.44
N ASP A 303 2.23 11.27 12.16
CA ASP A 303 3.03 11.73 11.03
C ASP A 303 2.16 11.89 9.76
N PRO A 304 1.13 12.76 9.79
CA PRO A 304 0.23 12.96 8.64
C PRO A 304 0.93 13.59 7.42
N ALA A 305 2.13 14.15 7.60
CA ALA A 305 2.96 14.68 6.51
C ALA A 305 3.94 13.64 5.93
N GLY A 306 4.25 12.58 6.69
CA GLY A 306 5.08 11.47 6.24
C GLY A 306 4.31 10.36 5.53
N ILE A 307 2.98 10.45 5.41
CA ILE A 307 2.14 9.56 4.60
C ILE A 307 1.52 10.29 3.40
N ALA A 308 1.23 9.54 2.33
CA ALA A 308 0.63 10.08 1.12
C ALA A 308 -0.91 10.23 1.18
N ASN A 309 -1.58 9.57 2.12
CA ASN A 309 -3.05 9.40 2.17
C ASN A 309 -3.66 8.57 1.02
N TRP A 310 -2.81 7.88 0.24
CA TRP A 310 -3.20 6.87 -0.76
C TRP A 310 -2.20 5.70 -0.75
N SER A 311 -2.62 4.56 -1.30
CA SER A 311 -1.75 3.41 -1.54
C SER A 311 -1.20 3.38 -2.98
N VAL A 312 -0.07 2.69 -3.16
CA VAL A 312 0.47 2.30 -4.49
C VAL A 312 -0.17 1.01 -5.02
N THR A 313 -1.03 0.37 -4.23
CA THR A 313 -1.97 -0.65 -4.72
C THR A 313 -3.32 0.05 -4.94
N HIS A 314 -3.76 0.27 -6.18
CA HIS A 314 -5.18 0.55 -6.41
C HIS A 314 -6.00 -0.72 -6.26
N VAL A 315 -7.28 -0.48 -6.11
CA VAL A 315 -8.31 -1.44 -5.81
C VAL A 315 -9.54 -0.95 -6.57
N ASP A 316 -10.24 -1.79 -7.33
CA ASP A 316 -11.47 -1.37 -8.02
C ASP A 316 -12.65 -1.50 -7.06
N TRP A 317 -13.07 -0.38 -6.46
CA TRP A 317 -14.21 -0.29 -5.55
C TRP A 317 -15.52 0.11 -6.25
N SER A 318 -15.57 0.16 -7.59
CA SER A 318 -16.74 0.63 -8.36
C SER A 318 -18.04 -0.14 -8.10
N GLU A 319 -17.95 -1.37 -7.58
CA GLU A 319 -19.11 -2.20 -7.22
C GLU A 319 -19.70 -1.91 -5.83
N GLY A 320 -19.06 -1.09 -4.98
CA GLY A 320 -19.57 -0.71 -3.65
C GLY A 320 -19.72 -1.87 -2.65
N LYS A 321 -19.03 -3.00 -2.87
CA LYS A 321 -19.12 -4.21 -2.02
C LYS A 321 -18.18 -4.14 -0.81
N TRP A 322 -18.30 -5.12 0.08
CA TRP A 322 -17.39 -5.35 1.23
C TRP A 322 -15.97 -5.79 0.84
N HIS A 323 -15.77 -6.11 -0.42
CA HIS A 323 -14.50 -6.45 -1.03
C HIS A 323 -14.41 -5.78 -2.41
N PRO A 324 -13.22 -5.68 -3.01
CA PRO A 324 -13.04 -5.11 -4.34
C PRO A 324 -13.73 -5.93 -5.43
N LYS A 325 -13.80 -5.36 -6.63
CA LYS A 325 -14.31 -6.05 -7.82
C LYS A 325 -13.31 -7.11 -8.28
N SER A 326 -13.73 -8.37 -8.20
CA SER A 326 -12.93 -9.49 -8.68
C SER A 326 -13.13 -9.73 -10.18
N TYR A 327 -12.04 -9.95 -10.91
CA TYR A 327 -12.06 -10.23 -12.35
C TYR A 327 -11.59 -11.66 -12.63
N ARG A 328 -11.98 -12.20 -13.77
CA ARG A 328 -11.73 -13.58 -14.21
C ARG A 328 -10.73 -13.60 -15.37
N ALA A 329 -10.25 -14.78 -15.75
CA ALA A 329 -9.31 -14.94 -16.86
C ALA A 329 -9.76 -14.29 -18.18
N GLN A 330 -11.06 -14.28 -18.47
CA GLN A 330 -11.65 -13.64 -19.65
C GLN A 330 -11.59 -12.09 -19.63
N ASP A 331 -11.50 -11.50 -18.44
CA ASP A 331 -11.53 -10.05 -18.23
C ASP A 331 -10.11 -9.45 -18.34
N VAL A 332 -9.05 -10.28 -18.22
CA VAL A 332 -7.64 -9.88 -18.32
C VAL A 332 -7.26 -9.64 -19.79
N THR A 333 -7.48 -8.42 -20.27
CA THR A 333 -7.15 -7.99 -21.64
C THR A 333 -6.02 -6.96 -21.66
N LEU A 334 -5.33 -6.82 -22.79
CA LEU A 334 -4.32 -5.75 -22.98
C LEU A 334 -4.92 -4.35 -22.79
N GLU A 335 -6.18 -4.17 -23.17
CA GLU A 335 -6.93 -2.93 -22.95
C GLU A 335 -7.15 -2.69 -21.45
N LEU A 336 -7.57 -3.69 -20.67
CA LEU A 336 -7.67 -3.55 -19.22
C LEU A 336 -6.33 -3.18 -18.59
N MET A 337 -5.23 -3.83 -19.01
CA MET A 337 -3.89 -3.55 -18.48
C MET A 337 -3.44 -2.11 -18.80
N ARG A 338 -3.67 -1.62 -20.03
CA ARG A 338 -3.39 -0.22 -20.43
C ARG A 338 -4.28 0.78 -19.69
N ASN A 339 -5.56 0.47 -19.52
CA ASN A 339 -6.48 1.33 -18.79
C ASN A 339 -6.10 1.42 -17.32
N ILE A 340 -5.67 0.31 -16.69
CA ILE A 340 -5.19 0.32 -15.29
C ILE A 340 -3.86 1.07 -15.19
N THR A 341 -2.90 0.87 -16.10
CA THR A 341 -1.58 1.52 -15.98
C THR A 341 -1.61 3.03 -16.19
N SER A 342 -2.51 3.55 -17.02
CA SER A 342 -2.56 4.97 -17.44
C SER A 342 -3.35 5.93 -16.53
N ILE A 343 -3.93 5.46 -15.42
CA ILE A 343 -4.71 6.32 -14.52
C ILE A 343 -3.78 7.12 -13.58
N SER A 344 -4.07 8.39 -13.28
CA SER A 344 -3.19 9.33 -12.54
C SER A 344 -3.58 9.75 -11.08
N ASP A 345 -4.80 10.25 -10.79
CA ASP A 345 -5.29 10.71 -9.46
C ASP A 345 -5.51 9.61 -8.37
N SER A 346 -6.15 9.92 -7.24
CA SER A 346 -6.71 8.91 -6.32
C SER A 346 -8.13 9.30 -5.91
N VAL A 347 -9.07 8.34 -6.02
CA VAL A 347 -10.49 8.54 -5.68
C VAL A 347 -10.89 7.67 -4.50
N HIS A 348 -11.24 8.30 -3.39
CA HIS A 348 -11.74 7.63 -2.20
C HIS A 348 -13.27 7.64 -2.19
N VAL A 349 -13.85 6.47 -2.43
CA VAL A 349 -15.29 6.23 -2.34
C VAL A 349 -15.64 6.07 -0.86
N THR A 350 -16.37 7.04 -0.29
CA THR A 350 -16.86 6.91 1.08
C THR A 350 -18.12 6.04 1.11
N SER A 351 -18.49 5.58 2.31
CA SER A 351 -19.74 4.84 2.52
C SER A 351 -20.97 5.73 2.69
N ASP A 352 -20.81 7.05 2.59
CA ASP A 352 -21.91 7.98 2.33
C ASP A 352 -22.03 8.18 0.81
N GLU A 353 -23.15 7.74 0.23
CA GLU A 353 -23.44 7.82 -1.22
C GLU A 353 -23.34 9.25 -1.80
N ARG A 354 -23.26 10.28 -0.95
CA ARG A 354 -23.19 11.69 -1.32
C ARG A 354 -21.78 12.27 -1.31
N VAL A 355 -20.77 11.51 -0.86
CA VAL A 355 -19.42 12.02 -0.64
C VAL A 355 -18.37 11.12 -1.30
N SER A 356 -17.65 11.69 -2.25
CA SER A 356 -16.38 11.17 -2.77
C SER A 356 -15.27 12.17 -2.51
N ILE A 357 -14.08 11.68 -2.16
CA ILE A 357 -12.92 12.53 -1.84
C ILE A 357 -11.85 12.31 -2.91
N PHE A 358 -11.40 13.40 -3.53
CA PHE A 358 -10.40 13.40 -4.59
C PHE A 358 -9.07 13.91 -4.05
N PHE A 359 -8.01 13.16 -4.31
CA PHE A 359 -6.64 13.59 -4.03
C PHE A 359 -5.87 13.69 -5.35
N PRO A 360 -5.49 14.91 -5.80
CA PRO A 360 -4.61 15.06 -6.95
C PRO A 360 -3.21 14.55 -6.56
N ARG A 361 -2.71 13.52 -7.26
CA ARG A 361 -1.35 13.02 -7.03
C ARG A 361 -0.35 13.94 -7.72
N LEU A 362 0.78 14.21 -7.06
CA LEU A 362 1.92 14.94 -7.64
C LEU A 362 2.84 14.06 -8.52
N CYS A 363 2.60 12.75 -8.56
CA CYS A 363 3.15 11.80 -9.52
C CYS A 363 2.06 10.76 -9.82
N GLU A 364 1.87 10.45 -11.10
CA GLU A 364 0.74 9.66 -11.59
C GLU A 364 0.79 8.20 -11.12
N GLY A 365 -0.39 7.60 -10.85
CA GLY A 365 -0.51 6.15 -10.87
C GLY A 365 -1.59 5.48 -10.03
N TYR A 366 -2.37 4.59 -10.63
CA TYR A 366 -3.24 3.62 -9.96
C TYR A 366 -2.93 2.20 -10.50
N VAL A 367 -3.01 1.12 -9.70
CA VAL A 367 -2.97 -0.28 -10.19
C VAL A 367 -3.89 -1.29 -9.43
N ALA A 368 -4.84 -2.02 -10.06
CA ALA A 368 -6.05 -2.63 -9.43
C ALA A 368 -6.00 -4.02 -8.73
N ARG A 369 -6.44 -4.11 -7.47
CA ARG A 369 -6.78 -5.38 -6.77
C ARG A 369 -8.22 -5.88 -7.04
N TYR A 370 -8.33 -7.20 -7.06
CA TYR A 370 -9.51 -8.04 -7.26
C TYR A 370 -10.20 -8.40 -5.93
#